data_AF-A0A378TLW8-F1
#
_entry.id   AF-A0A378TLW8-F1
#
_cell.length_a   1.000
_cell.length_b   1.000
_cell.length_c   1.000
_cell.angle_alpha   90.00
_cell.angle_beta   90.00
_cell.angle_gamma   90.00
#
_symmetry.space_group_name_H-M   'P 1'
#
loop_
_entity.id
_entity.type
_entity.pdbx_description
1 polymer ?
#
loop_
_entity_poly.entity_id
_entity_poly.type
_entity_poly.pdbx_seq_one_letter_code
_entity_poly.pdbx_strand_id
1 'polypeptide(L)' 'MTTASSGEADTTDLGTTMQDPEHIYVSTVTNPNAGNQVITAHRTRTGAEAQVQDLATTWGADPTTLEPTILELPLLP' A
#
# COMPACT_ATOMS: atom_id res chain seq x y z
N MET A 1 -27.40 -39.31 -0.08
CA MET A 1 -26.15 -39.62 0.63
C MET A 1 -25.04 -38.84 -0.03
N THR A 2 -24.49 -37.88 0.72
CA THR A 2 -23.20 -37.16 0.57
C THR A 2 -22.07 -38.15 0.23
N THR A 3 -21.15 -37.85 -0.69
CA THR A 3 -19.87 -37.18 -0.37
C THR A 3 -19.39 -36.24 -1.47
N ALA A 4 -19.30 -34.95 -1.15
CA ALA A 4 -18.40 -34.03 -1.83
C ALA A 4 -16.96 -34.47 -1.51
N SER A 5 -16.15 -34.72 -2.54
CA SER A 5 -14.71 -34.90 -2.38
C SER A 5 -14.14 -33.58 -1.88
N SER A 6 -13.61 -33.63 -0.66
CA SER A 6 -12.69 -32.66 -0.09
C SER A 6 -11.54 -32.44 -1.08
N GLY A 7 -11.58 -31.31 -1.78
CA GLY A 7 -10.35 -30.70 -2.27
C GLY A 7 -9.66 -30.15 -1.03
N GLU A 8 -8.67 -30.87 -0.54
CA GLU A 8 -7.76 -30.43 0.49
C GLU A 8 -7.28 -29.03 0.13
N ALA A 9 -7.68 -28.04 0.92
CA ALA A 9 -7.05 -26.74 0.88
C ALA A 9 -5.59 -27.00 1.22
N ASP A 10 -4.75 -26.93 0.20
CA ASP A 10 -3.30 -26.88 0.32
C ASP A 10 -2.98 -25.63 1.14
N THR A 11 -3.00 -25.77 2.47
CA THR A 11 -2.49 -24.79 3.42
C THR A 11 -0.98 -24.89 3.41
N THR A 12 -0.36 -24.82 2.23
CA THR A 12 1.07 -24.60 2.10
C THR A 12 1.28 -23.13 2.45
N ASP A 13 1.81 -22.92 3.64
CA ASP A 13 2.52 -21.69 3.99
C ASP A 13 1.65 -20.43 4.15
N LEU A 14 0.63 -20.49 5.02
CA LEU A 14 0.13 -19.27 5.70
C LEU A 14 1.06 -18.84 6.85
N GLY A 15 2.29 -19.35 6.86
CA GLY A 15 3.42 -18.87 7.63
C GLY A 15 4.14 -17.75 6.90
N THR A 16 3.41 -16.75 6.37
CA THR A 16 4.04 -15.44 6.24
C THR A 16 4.33 -15.01 7.67
N THR A 17 5.55 -15.29 8.13
CA THR A 17 6.14 -14.55 9.23
C THR A 17 6.11 -13.13 8.70
N MET A 18 5.04 -12.38 9.01
CA MET A 18 4.97 -10.96 8.75
C MET A 18 6.05 -10.39 9.65
N GLN A 19 7.30 -10.45 9.19
CA GLN A 19 8.38 -9.74 9.83
C GLN A 19 7.87 -8.32 10.01
N ASP A 20 7.85 -7.87 11.25
CA ASP A 20 7.54 -6.48 11.53
C ASP A 20 8.46 -5.65 10.64
N PRO A 21 7.90 -4.75 9.82
CA PRO A 21 8.70 -4.03 8.86
C PRO A 21 9.64 -3.11 9.63
N GLU A 22 10.95 -3.20 9.40
CA GLU A 22 11.94 -2.34 10.07
C GLU A 22 11.77 -0.86 9.68
N HIS A 23 11.04 -0.59 8.60
CA HIS A 23 10.78 0.72 8.05
C HIS A 23 9.32 0.87 7.60
N ILE A 24 8.84 2.11 7.58
CA ILE A 24 7.60 2.50 6.90
C ILE A 24 7.90 3.53 5.81
N TYR A 25 7.08 3.51 4.77
CA TYR A 25 7.14 4.46 3.68
C TYR A 25 5.93 5.38 3.78
N VAL A 26 6.18 6.66 4.04
CA VAL A 26 5.15 7.68 4.15
C VAL A 26 5.07 8.42 2.82
N SER A 27 3.93 8.30 2.13
CA SER A 27 3.65 9.11 0.93
C SER A 27 2.85 10.34 1.32
N THR A 28 3.28 11.49 0.82
CA THR A 28 2.57 12.76 0.94
C THR A 28 2.23 13.28 -0.45
N VAL A 29 0.96 13.59 -0.67
CA VAL A 29 0.44 14.06 -1.96
C VAL A 29 -0.52 15.23 -1.75
N THR A 30 -0.38 16.31 -2.51
CA THR A 30 -1.32 17.43 -2.49
C THR A 30 -2.35 17.24 -3.60
N ASN A 31 -3.64 17.27 -3.26
CA ASN A 31 -4.72 17.21 -4.24
C ASN A 31 -4.76 18.50 -5.06
N PRO A 32 -4.55 18.45 -6.39
CA PRO A 32 -4.54 19.65 -7.23
C PRO A 32 -5.92 20.31 -7.34
N ASN A 33 -7.00 19.56 -7.10
CA ASN A 33 -8.37 20.06 -7.26
C ASN A 33 -8.87 20.84 -6.02
N ALA A 34 -8.44 20.43 -4.83
CA ALA A 34 -8.95 20.97 -3.56
C ALA A 34 -7.86 21.57 -2.66
N GLY A 35 -6.59 21.40 -3.01
CA GLY A 35 -5.44 21.91 -2.25
C GLY A 35 -5.18 21.18 -0.92
N ASN A 36 -5.95 20.14 -0.59
CA ASN A 36 -5.74 19.36 0.63
C ASN A 36 -4.57 18.38 0.45
N GLN A 37 -3.79 18.21 1.51
CA GLN A 37 -2.71 17.22 1.54
C GLN A 37 -3.22 15.89 2.12
N VAL A 38 -2.82 14.78 1.48
CA VAL A 38 -3.08 13.42 1.93
C VAL A 38 -1.75 12.78 2.31
N ILE A 39 -1.71 12.19 3.49
CA ILE A 39 -0.55 11.50 4.04
C ILE A 39 -0.96 10.05 4.33
N THR A 40 -0.23 9.09 3.79
CA THR A 40 -0.47 7.66 4.06
C THR A 40 0.84 6.94 4.36
N ALA A 41 0.77 5.87 5.14
CA ALA A 41 1.94 5.10 5.56
C ALA A 41 1.80 3.64 5.12
N HIS A 42 2.89 3.08 4.60
CA HIS A 42 2.91 1.76 3.98
C HIS A 42 4.11 0.94 4.47
N ARG A 43 3.97 -0.38 4.49
CA ARG A 43 5.08 -1.28 4.85
C ARG A 43 6.13 -1.41 3.74
N THR A 44 5.79 -1.04 2.51
CA THR A 44 6.66 -1.14 1.33
C THR A 44 6.61 0.14 0.50
N ARG A 45 7.72 0.47 -0.18
CA ARG A 45 7.76 1.61 -1.11
C ARG A 45 6.73 1.45 -2.22
N THR A 46 6.60 0.25 -2.78
CA THR A 46 5.62 -0.05 -3.83
C THR A 46 4.18 0.18 -3.36
N GLY A 47 3.86 -0.10 -2.10
CA GLY A 47 2.54 0.23 -1.53
C GLY A 47 2.28 1.73 -1.50
N ALA A 48 3.28 2.50 -1.08
CA ALA A 48 3.22 3.96 -1.08
C ALA A 48 3.05 4.53 -2.51
N GLU A 49 3.80 4.02 -3.49
CA GLU A 49 3.68 4.41 -4.90
C GLU A 49 2.32 4.04 -5.51
N ALA A 50 1.80 2.85 -5.21
CA ALA A 50 0.48 2.42 -5.64
C ALA A 50 -0.63 3.32 -5.09
N GLN A 51 -0.49 3.77 -3.84
CA GLN A 51 -1.44 4.70 -3.25
C GLN A 51 -1.44 6.07 -3.95
N VAL A 52 -0.27 6.56 -4.39
CA VAL A 52 -0.21 7.80 -5.19
C VAL A 52 -0.96 7.63 -6.52
N GLN A 53 -0.78 6.49 -7.19
CA GLN A 53 -1.48 6.21 -8.46
C GLN A 53 -3.00 6.12 -8.28
N ASP A 54 -3.45 5.50 -7.19
CA ASP A 54 -4.87 5.43 -6.84
C ASP A 54 -5.48 6.82 -6.57
N LEU A 55 -4.75 7.69 -5.85
CA LEU A 55 -5.15 9.07 -5.62
C LEU A 55 -5.20 9.87 -6.93
N ALA A 56 -4.20 9.72 -7.79
CA ALA A 56 -4.17 10.35 -9.10
C ALA A 56 -5.38 9.96 -9.95
N THR A 57 -5.70 8.66 -9.97
CA THR A 57 -6.86 8.10 -10.67
C THR A 57 -8.16 8.68 -10.11
N THR A 58 -8.30 8.71 -8.78
CA THR A 58 -9.48 9.25 -8.09
C THR A 58 -9.71 10.73 -8.38
N TRP A 59 -8.63 11.50 -8.52
CA TRP A 59 -8.68 12.93 -8.80
C TRP A 59 -8.71 13.28 -10.28
N GLY A 60 -8.61 12.28 -11.17
CA GLY A 60 -8.46 12.50 -12.61
C GLY A 60 -7.19 13.29 -12.95
N ALA A 61 -6.14 13.18 -12.15
CA ALA A 61 -4.88 13.88 -12.31
C ALA A 61 -3.80 12.92 -12.84
N ASP A 62 -2.77 13.48 -13.48
CA ASP A 62 -1.61 12.70 -13.88
C ASP A 62 -0.69 12.48 -12.66
N PRO A 63 -0.31 11.24 -12.31
CA PRO A 63 0.48 10.96 -11.11
C PRO A 63 1.86 11.62 -11.12
N THR A 64 2.43 11.91 -12.30
CA THR A 64 3.74 12.60 -12.42
C THR A 64 3.63 14.09 -12.08
N THR A 65 2.44 14.68 -12.24
CA THR A 65 2.19 16.10 -11.92
C THR A 65 1.88 16.33 -10.44
N LEU A 66 1.63 15.27 -9.67
CA LEU A 66 1.32 15.36 -8.25
C LEU A 66 2.56 15.56 -7.36
N GLU A 67 3.77 15.42 -7.93
CA GLU A 67 5.05 15.54 -7.25
C GLU A 67 5.05 14.89 -5.85
N PRO A 68 4.68 13.60 -5.75
CA PRO A 68 4.55 12.92 -4.47
C PRO A 68 5.89 12.87 -3.75
N THR A 69 5.88 13.08 -2.44
CA THR A 69 7.05 12.83 -1.60
C THR A 69 6.87 11.47 -0.92
N ILE A 70 7.80 10.55 -1.10
CA ILE A 70 7.82 9.27 -0.38
C ILE A 70 9.05 9.25 0.52
N LEU A 71 8.82 9.27 1.83
CA LEU A 71 9.86 9.21 2.86
C LEU A 71 9.93 7.82 3.46
N GLU A 72 11.13 7.27 3.52
CA GLU A 72 11.42 6.04 4.24
C GLU A 72 11.83 6.39 5.68
N LEU A 73 11.06 5.89 6.65
CA LEU A 73 11.27 6.16 8.07
C LEU A 73 11.53 4.83 8.80
N PRO A 74 12.59 4.72 9.62
CA PRO A 74 12.78 3.56 10.46
C PRO A 74 11.67 3.47 11.52
N LEU A 75 11.22 2.26 11.80
CA LEU A 75 10.47 1.99 13.01
C LEU A 75 11.47 1.96 14.17
N LEU A 76 11.37 2.94 15.07
CA LEU A 76 12.22 2.98 16.26
C LEU A 76 11.93 1.73 17.13
N PRO A 77 12.97 1.11 17.71
CA PRO A 77 12.84 -0.08 18.55
C PRO A 77 12.11 0.17 19.88
#